data_AF-A0A2K2A3S1-F1
#
_entry.id   AF-A0A2K2A3S1-F1
#
_cell.length_a   1.000
_cell.length_b   1.000
_cell.length_c   1.000
_cell.angle_alpha   90.00
_cell.angle_beta   90.00
_cell.angle_gamma   90.00
#
_symmetry.space_group_name_H-M   'P 1'
#
loop_
_entity.id
_entity.type
_entity.pdbx_description
1 polymer ?
#
loop_
_entity_poly.entity_id
_entity_poly.type
_entity_poly.pdbx_seq_one_letter_code
_entity_poly.pdbx_strand_id
1 'polypeptide(L)' 'MPSGKVVDPPHSLKPTEECSLDQGLKIEGELPEKVNCYEGVFYNYFSIGMDARVAYGFHHLRNEKPNLAQGPLSNKV' A
#
# COMPACT_ATOMS: atom_id res chain seq x y z
N MET A 1 -1.61 -11.19 -9.19
CA MET A 1 -3.07 -11.33 -9.46
C MET A 1 -3.25 -12.10 -10.76
N PRO A 2 -4.30 -12.90 -10.99
CA PRO A 2 -4.49 -13.59 -12.28
C PRO A 2 -4.63 -12.58 -13.43
N SER A 3 -3.94 -12.79 -14.55
CA SER A 3 -4.04 -11.91 -15.70
C SER A 3 -5.46 -11.95 -16.27
N GLY A 4 -6.11 -10.78 -16.41
CA GLY A 4 -7.48 -10.66 -16.94
C GLY A 4 -8.49 -10.06 -15.98
N LYS A 5 -8.17 -9.97 -14.68
CA LYS A 5 -8.92 -9.09 -13.77
C LYS A 5 -8.45 -7.65 -13.94
N VAL A 6 -9.36 -6.77 -14.34
CA VAL A 6 -9.14 -5.32 -14.24
C VAL A 6 -9.15 -4.96 -12.76
N VAL A 7 -8.00 -4.53 -12.27
CA VAL A 7 -7.81 -4.02 -10.91
C VAL A 7 -7.34 -2.59 -11.01
N ASP A 8 -7.90 -1.73 -10.17
CA ASP A 8 -7.45 -0.35 -9.98
C ASP A 8 -6.52 -0.34 -8.75
N PRO A 9 -5.18 -0.44 -8.95
CA PRO A 9 -4.27 -0.52 -7.83
C PRO A 9 -4.14 0.86 -7.15
N PRO A 10 -3.79 0.90 -5.85
CA PRO A 10 -3.39 2.14 -5.21
C PRO A 10 -2.30 2.86 -6.00
N HIS A 11 -2.30 4.19 -6.00
CA HIS A 11 -1.32 5.02 -6.73
C HIS A 11 0.16 4.71 -6.36
N SER A 12 0.40 4.12 -5.19
CA SER A 12 1.73 3.68 -4.77
C SER A 12 2.26 2.47 -5.54
N LEU A 13 1.39 1.73 -6.23
CA LEU A 13 1.73 0.54 -7.00
C LEU A 13 1.67 0.82 -8.50
N LYS A 14 2.76 0.51 -9.21
CA LYS A 14 2.85 0.62 -10.66
C LYS A 14 2.89 -0.77 -11.29
N PRO A 15 2.29 -0.96 -12.48
CA PRO A 15 2.46 -2.21 -13.23
C PRO A 15 3.95 -2.46 -13.48
N THR A 16 4.37 -3.71 -13.35
CA THR A 16 5.74 -4.13 -13.65
C THR A 16 5.73 -5.41 -14.48
N GLU A 17 6.79 -5.62 -15.26
CA GLU A 17 6.98 -6.85 -16.04
C GLU A 17 7.61 -7.90 -15.13
N GLU A 18 6.98 -9.08 -15.09
CA GLU A 18 7.42 -10.33 -14.43
C GLU A 18 8.29 -10.20 -13.17
N CYS A 19 7.69 -10.43 -12.00
CA CYS A 19 8.47 -10.59 -10.76
C CYS A 19 9.00 -12.02 -10.65
N SER A 20 10.31 -12.20 -10.51
CA SER A 20 10.86 -13.49 -10.04
C SER A 20 10.52 -13.64 -8.56
N LEU A 21 9.66 -14.61 -8.24
CA LEU A 21 9.43 -14.99 -6.85
C LEU A 21 10.72 -15.59 -6.29
N ASP A 22 11.18 -15.01 -5.18
CA ASP A 22 12.39 -15.47 -4.53
C ASP A 22 12.20 -16.94 -4.08
N GLN A 23 13.16 -17.81 -4.38
CA GLN A 23 13.06 -19.28 -4.26
C GLN A 23 12.76 -19.78 -2.83
N GLY A 24 12.79 -18.91 -1.82
CA GLY A 24 12.43 -19.20 -0.43
C GLY A 24 10.94 -19.04 -0.09
N LEU A 25 10.12 -18.45 -0.97
CA LEU A 25 8.71 -18.20 -0.68
C LEU A 25 7.88 -19.48 -0.92
N LYS A 26 7.54 -20.20 0.15
CA LYS A 26 6.60 -21.32 0.08
C LYS A 26 5.19 -20.78 -0.10
N ILE A 27 4.63 -20.96 -1.28
CA ILE A 27 3.22 -20.64 -1.58
C ILE A 27 2.40 -21.93 -1.41
N GLU A 28 1.28 -21.84 -0.70
CA GLU A 28 0.30 -22.94 -0.67
C GLU A 28 -0.53 -22.90 -1.96
N GLY A 29 -0.31 -23.86 -2.86
CA GLY A 29 -1.08 -24.03 -4.10
C GLY A 29 -0.31 -23.71 -5.39
N GLU A 30 -0.93 -24.01 -6.54
CA GLU A 30 -0.39 -23.67 -7.86
C GLU A 30 -0.63 -22.20 -8.21
N LEU A 31 0.39 -21.54 -8.76
CA LEU A 31 0.25 -20.21 -9.34
C LEU A 31 -0.38 -20.29 -10.73
N PRO A 32 -1.26 -19.36 -11.10
CA PRO A 32 -1.80 -19.31 -12.45
C PRO A 32 -0.69 -18.98 -13.47
N GLU A 33 -0.79 -19.55 -14.67
CA GLU A 33 0.19 -19.41 -15.76
C GLU A 33 0.55 -17.96 -16.10
N LYS A 34 -0.40 -17.04 -15.92
CA LYS A 34 -0.21 -15.61 -16.17
C LYS A 34 -0.67 -14.81 -14.97
N VAL A 35 0.26 -14.01 -14.44
CA VAL A 35 0.02 -13.10 -13.34
C VAL A 35 0.30 -11.66 -13.76
N ASN A 36 -0.55 -10.74 -13.30
CA ASN A 36 -0.23 -9.32 -13.28
C ASN A 36 0.62 -9.04 -12.03
N CYS A 37 1.77 -8.42 -12.26
CA CYS A 37 2.69 -7.96 -11.23
C CYS A 37 2.61 -6.45 -11.08
N TYR A 38 2.72 -6.00 -9.82
CA TYR A 38 2.76 -4.60 -9.47
C TYR A 38 3.89 -4.39 -8.47
N GLU A 39 4.67 -3.36 -8.69
CA GLU A 39 5.76 -2.98 -7.81
C GLU A 39 5.47 -1.59 -7.23
N GLY A 40 5.83 -1.41 -5.97
CA GLY A 40 5.71 -0.12 -5.32
C GLY A 40 6.07 -0.20 -3.85
N VAL A 41 6.27 0.98 -3.26
CA VAL A 41 6.61 1.10 -1.84
C VAL A 41 5.41 1.67 -1.11
N PHE A 42 4.98 0.97 -0.06
CA PHE A 42 4.04 1.54 0.90
C PHE A 42 4.85 2.34 1.92
N TYR A 43 4.78 3.66 1.82
CA TYR A 43 5.23 4.54 2.90
C TYR A 43 4.18 4.51 4.01
N ASN A 44 4.20 3.43 4.79
CA ASN A 44 3.43 3.40 6.02
C ASN A 44 4.11 4.33 7.03
N TYR A 45 3.34 5.27 7.57
CA TYR A 45 3.74 6.08 8.72
C TYR A 45 3.55 5.24 10.00
N PHE A 46 4.07 4.02 10.02
CA PHE A 46 4.24 3.29 11.27
C PHE A 46 5.44 3.93 11.97
N SER A 47 5.18 5.04 12.67
CA SER A 47 6.11 5.53 13.68
C SER A 47 6.30 4.38 14.68
N ILE A 48 7.53 3.87 14.80
CA ILE A 48 7.87 2.93 15.87
C ILE A 48 7.48 3.61 17.18
N GLY A 49 6.49 3.04 17.89
CA GLY A 49 5.98 3.57 19.16
C GLY A 49 4.64 4.32 19.12
N MET A 50 3.96 4.42 17.98
CA MET A 50 2.61 5.02 17.92
C MET A 50 1.50 3.96 17.96
N ASP A 51 0.49 4.13 18.82
CA ASP A 51 -0.67 3.23 18.93
C ASP A 51 -1.45 3.18 17.61
N ALA A 52 -1.78 1.97 17.16
CA ALA A 52 -2.42 1.73 15.87
C ALA A 52 -3.78 2.44 15.71
N ARG A 53 -4.53 2.66 16.79
CA ARG A 53 -5.80 3.39 16.75
C ARG A 53 -5.58 4.89 16.60
N VAL A 54 -4.51 5.42 17.20
CA VAL A 54 -4.11 6.82 17.03
C VAL A 54 -3.68 7.07 15.59
N ALA A 55 -2.87 6.17 15.02
CA ALA A 55 -2.47 6.23 13.61
C ALA A 55 -3.70 6.16 12.69
N TYR A 56 -4.61 5.21 12.92
CA TYR A 56 -5.84 5.08 12.16
C TYR A 56 -6.71 6.34 12.23
N GLY A 57 -6.93 6.89 13.44
CA GLY A 57 -7.74 8.09 13.62
C GLY A 57 -7.19 9.29 12.86
N PHE A 58 -5.87 9.49 12.86
CA PHE A 58 -5.23 10.56 12.10
C PHE A 58 -5.37 10.36 10.59
N HIS A 59 -5.16 9.15 10.09
CA HIS A 59 -5.32 8.84 8.67
C HIS A 59 -6.77 8.97 8.19
N HIS A 60 -7.73 8.53 9.00
CA HIS A 60 -9.15 8.65 8.72
C HIS A 60 -9.57 10.13 8.66
N LEU A 61 -9.16 10.94 9.64
CA LEU A 61 -9.41 12.38 9.65
C LEU A 61 -8.82 13.08 8.43
N ARG A 62 -7.59 12.72 8.02
CA ARG A 62 -6.97 13.28 6.80
C ARG A 62 -7.77 12.93 5.54
N ASN A 63 -8.31 11.72 5.46
CA ASN A 63 -9.10 11.30 4.31
C ASN A 63 -10.46 12.03 4.28
N GLU A 64 -11.11 12.23 5.43
CA GLU A 64 -12.38 12.97 5.50
C GLU A 64 -12.21 14.49 5.34
N LYS A 65 -11.14 15.05 5.91
CA LYS A 65 -10.88 16.50 6.01
C LYS A 65 -9.43 16.82 5.64
N PRO A 66 -9.04 16.66 4.37
CA PRO A 66 -7.65 16.84 3.94
C PRO A 66 -7.11 18.25 4.18
N ASN A 67 -8.00 19.26 4.20
CA ASN A 67 -7.66 20.65 4.52
C ASN A 67 -7.16 20.86 5.96
N LEU A 68 -7.47 19.96 6.89
CA LEU A 68 -6.98 20.01 8.27
C LEU A 68 -5.64 19.31 8.46
N ALA A 69 -5.13 18.63 7.43
CA ALA A 69 -3.92 17.82 7.49
C ALA A 69 -3.02 18.07 6.27
N GLN A 70 -2.79 19.35 5.96
CA GLN A 70 -2.01 19.77 4.78
C GLN A 70 -0.50 19.54 4.92
N GLY A 71 -0.01 19.29 6.13
CA GLY A 71 1.38 18.91 6.35
C GLY A 71 1.86 19.18 7.78
N PRO A 72 3.09 18.76 8.11
CA PRO A 72 3.64 18.87 9.47
C PRO A 72 3.73 20.31 9.98
N LEU A 73 3.90 21.27 9.06
CA LEU A 73 3.95 22.69 9.40
C LEU A 73 2.55 23.27 9.64
N SER A 74 1.57 22.84 8.86
CA SER A 74 0.18 23.29 9.00
C SER A 74 -0.51 22.73 10.25
N ASN A 75 -0.07 21.56 10.75
CA ASN A 75 -0.62 20.90 11.94
C ASN A 75 -0.03 21.41 13.27
N LYS A 76 0.88 22.39 13.25
CA LYS A 76 1.54 22.95 14.44
C LYS A 76 0.87 24.20 15.00
N VAL A 77 -0.17 24.72 14.35
CA VAL A 77 -0.87 25.95 14.74
C VAL A 77 -2.07 25.65 15.61
#